data_AF-A0A813J7A4-F1
#
_entry.id   AF-A0A813J7A4-F1
#
_cell.length_a   1.000
_cell.length_b   1.000
_cell.length_c   1.000
_cell.angle_alpha   90.00
_cell.angle_beta   90.00
_cell.angle_gamma   90.00
#
_symmetry.space_group_name_H-M   'P 1'
#
loop_
_entity.id
_entity.type
_entity.pdbx_description
1 polymer ?
#
loop_
_entity_poly.entity_id
_entity_poly.type
_entity_poly.pdbx_seq_one_letter_code
_entity_poly.pdbx_strand_id
1 'polypeptide(L)'
;MNSSKRGWPRRGSAALIHERSHLKNLRVQTSATVHRILFDGTRAVGVAVSLSADKPAMNVSATKGVILAAGAIFTPQLLQLSGIGQKDLLNRLGVQPVVPELPVGRNFIDRLVMNLALRSAKKMPLSIGYVVAMNTSLNMTIEVEAGGAINSEFAIASLALDQPSNRNEILRGFMTGLMRSPTDKKPTALAENINNGMDMLVLQHEALSRGWVEAVSLDPHVPPKVKANYWADQRDFVNQWRGIQELLKIAGAESMRPWVARKIEVDIPHSSLSKEFKCALLGDSYRGKGAKDTPFAIIPCLPLEPAGPEDWSKWLQEHHVSSYHYFGTAAFGSVVDGGEFTVKGTTGLHVVDASVFPDPTRINPQHSIMTIGHYVGARLARRSQAAANVAETETAAVVGEAASLAPGSSHSPSAAEAEAVVSHIGRRRRRASLLAAKDFVD
;
A
#
# COMPACT_ATOMS: atom_id res chain seq x y z
N MET A 1 -4.98 -11.63 -19.71
CA MET A 1 -6.28 -12.32 -19.51
C MET A 1 -7.41 -11.42 -20.00
N ASN A 2 -8.31 -11.94 -20.85
CA ASN A 2 -9.48 -11.23 -21.39
C ASN A 2 -10.44 -10.88 -20.24
N SER A 3 -10.68 -9.59 -20.06
CA SER A 3 -11.06 -8.97 -18.79
C SER A 3 -12.53 -8.52 -18.74
N SER A 4 -13.39 -9.18 -19.53
CA SER A 4 -14.74 -8.74 -19.91
C SER A 4 -15.90 -9.47 -19.20
N LYS A 5 -15.66 -10.46 -18.32
CA LYS A 5 -16.75 -11.17 -17.62
C LYS A 5 -17.25 -10.41 -16.38
N ARG A 6 -18.51 -9.95 -16.45
CA ARG A 6 -19.30 -9.21 -15.44
C ARG A 6 -19.57 -9.91 -14.09
N GLY A 7 -18.98 -11.07 -13.81
CA GLY A 7 -19.25 -11.83 -12.58
C GLY A 7 -18.48 -11.36 -11.34
N TRP A 8 -17.50 -10.48 -11.52
CA TRP A 8 -16.63 -9.98 -10.44
C TRP A 8 -16.77 -8.47 -10.35
N PRO A 9 -17.25 -7.93 -9.22
CA PRO A 9 -17.31 -6.49 -9.06
C PRO A 9 -15.88 -6.01 -8.79
N ARG A 10 -15.19 -5.51 -9.83
CA ARG A 10 -14.01 -4.65 -9.63
C ARG A 10 -14.47 -3.43 -8.84
N ARG A 11 -14.45 -3.47 -7.51
CA ARG A 11 -14.68 -2.30 -6.64
C ARG A 11 -13.36 -1.78 -6.07
N GLY A 12 -12.28 -1.84 -6.86
CA GLY A 12 -10.96 -1.32 -6.51
C GLY A 12 -10.57 -0.09 -7.35
N SER A 13 -9.47 0.56 -6.99
CA SER A 13 -8.94 1.76 -7.68
C SER A 13 -8.81 1.62 -9.21
N ALA A 14 -8.47 0.42 -9.69
CA ALA A 14 -8.37 0.13 -11.14
C ALA A 14 -9.71 0.29 -11.89
N ALA A 15 -10.85 0.08 -11.22
CA ALA A 15 -12.17 0.30 -11.83
C ALA A 15 -12.40 1.77 -12.17
N LEU A 16 -11.93 2.69 -11.31
CA LEU A 16 -12.08 4.12 -11.55
C LEU A 16 -11.43 4.56 -12.87
N ILE A 17 -10.24 4.02 -13.17
CA ILE A 17 -9.53 4.26 -14.42
C ILE A 17 -10.23 3.56 -15.58
N HIS A 18 -10.59 2.29 -15.41
CA HIS A 18 -11.23 1.50 -16.47
C HIS A 18 -12.57 2.09 -16.92
N GLU A 19 -13.43 2.48 -15.98
CA GLU A 19 -14.72 3.13 -16.26
C GLU A 19 -14.56 4.46 -16.98
N ARG A 20 -13.42 5.14 -16.81
CA ARG A 20 -13.07 6.41 -17.44
C ARG A 20 -12.17 6.26 -18.66
N SER A 21 -11.86 5.04 -19.10
CA SER A 21 -11.00 4.78 -20.27
C SER A 21 -11.56 5.34 -21.58
N HIS A 22 -12.85 5.69 -21.61
CA HIS A 22 -13.50 6.35 -22.74
C HIS A 22 -13.13 7.84 -22.88
N LEU A 23 -12.52 8.46 -21.85
CA LEU A 23 -12.12 9.87 -21.88
C LEU A 23 -10.95 10.06 -22.86
N LYS A 24 -11.15 10.89 -23.89
CA LYS A 24 -10.15 11.14 -24.95
C LYS A 24 -8.84 11.76 -24.43
N ASN A 25 -8.89 12.43 -23.29
CA ASN A 25 -7.75 13.08 -22.63
C ASN A 25 -7.11 12.21 -21.53
N LEU A 26 -7.54 10.96 -21.36
CA LEU A 26 -6.91 9.99 -20.46
C LEU A 26 -6.17 8.94 -21.28
N ARG A 27 -4.87 8.78 -21.01
CA ARG A 27 -4.06 7.70 -21.59
C ARG A 27 -3.63 6.77 -20.47
N VAL A 28 -3.89 5.47 -20.66
CA VAL A 28 -3.50 4.42 -19.71
C VAL A 28 -2.48 3.53 -20.39
N GLN A 29 -1.27 3.50 -19.85
CA GLN A 29 -0.20 2.63 -20.34
C GLN A 29 0.13 1.60 -19.26
N THR A 30 -0.14 0.34 -19.55
CA THR A 30 0.26 -0.79 -18.70
C THR A 30 1.57 -1.40 -19.21
N SER A 31 2.14 -2.30 -18.40
CA SER A 31 3.44 -2.93 -18.69
C SER A 31 4.55 -1.90 -18.93
N ALA A 32 4.45 -0.74 -18.28
CA ALA A 32 5.40 0.35 -18.43
C ALA A 32 6.12 0.59 -17.10
N THR A 33 7.43 0.43 -17.10
CA THR A 33 8.28 0.67 -15.94
C THR A 33 8.87 2.06 -16.03
N VAL A 34 8.61 2.90 -15.02
CA VAL A 34 9.24 4.21 -14.89
C VAL A 34 10.63 4.03 -14.29
N HIS A 35 11.66 4.56 -14.96
CA HIS A 35 13.06 4.45 -14.54
C HIS A 35 13.42 5.56 -13.56
N ARG A 36 13.04 6.80 -13.90
CA ARG A 36 13.32 8.01 -13.12
C ARG A 36 12.45 9.18 -13.55
N ILE A 37 12.33 10.18 -12.68
CA ILE A 37 11.80 11.50 -12.99
C ILE A 37 12.87 12.31 -13.75
N LEU A 38 12.42 13.09 -14.72
CA LEU A 38 13.24 14.04 -15.46
C LEU A 38 13.06 15.44 -14.87
N PHE A 39 14.18 16.17 -14.71
CA PHE A 39 14.19 17.49 -14.09
C PHE A 39 14.79 18.57 -15.00
N ASP A 40 14.26 19.79 -14.87
CA ASP A 40 14.88 21.05 -15.27
C ASP A 40 15.14 21.87 -13.99
N GLY A 41 16.41 21.93 -13.57
CA GLY A 41 16.77 22.34 -12.21
C GLY A 41 16.08 21.43 -11.18
N THR A 42 15.17 21.99 -10.38
CA THR A 42 14.36 21.24 -9.39
C THR A 42 12.91 21.03 -9.83
N ARG A 43 12.55 21.44 -11.05
CA ARG A 43 11.20 21.25 -11.60
C ARG A 43 11.08 19.90 -12.27
N ALA A 44 10.10 19.10 -11.87
CA ALA A 44 9.79 17.85 -12.57
C ALA A 44 9.12 18.15 -13.92
N VAL A 45 9.72 17.65 -15.01
CA VAL A 45 9.31 17.93 -16.39
C VAL A 45 8.91 16.68 -17.18
N GLY A 46 8.96 15.50 -16.56
CA GLY A 46 8.58 14.25 -17.19
C GLY A 46 9.14 13.02 -16.49
N VAL A 47 9.06 11.89 -17.18
CA VAL A 47 9.60 10.60 -16.74
C VAL A 47 10.30 9.88 -17.88
N ALA A 48 11.33 9.10 -17.56
CA ALA A 48 11.88 8.09 -18.46
C ALA A 48 11.17 6.75 -18.20
N VAL A 49 10.67 6.08 -19.24
CA VAL A 49 9.83 4.89 -19.13
C VAL A 49 10.15 3.87 -20.21
N SER A 50 10.20 2.58 -19.87
CA SER A 50 10.25 1.47 -20.84
C SER A 50 8.91 0.74 -20.90
N LEU A 51 8.48 0.32 -22.09
CA LEU A 51 7.21 -0.41 -22.30
C LEU A 51 7.32 -1.93 -22.12
N SER A 52 8.53 -2.41 -21.85
CA SER A 52 8.89 -3.77 -21.49
C SER A 52 10.38 -3.79 -21.09
N ALA A 53 10.85 -4.85 -20.45
CA ALA A 53 12.23 -4.95 -19.95
C ALA A 53 13.28 -4.94 -21.08
N ASP A 54 12.90 -5.39 -22.27
CA ASP A 54 13.72 -5.47 -23.48
C ASP A 54 13.71 -4.19 -24.33
N LYS A 55 12.83 -3.23 -24.01
CA LYS A 55 12.71 -1.99 -24.79
C LYS A 55 13.51 -0.86 -24.17
N PRO A 56 14.17 -0.02 -24.99
CA PRO A 56 14.84 1.16 -24.50
C PRO A 56 13.86 2.10 -23.81
N ALA A 57 14.35 2.83 -22.81
CA ALA A 57 13.57 3.87 -22.17
C ALA A 57 13.28 5.02 -23.15
N MET A 58 12.06 5.52 -23.13
CA MET A 58 11.62 6.74 -23.82
C MET A 58 11.22 7.80 -22.82
N ASN A 59 11.36 9.07 -23.20
CA ASN A 59 10.95 10.19 -22.36
C ASN A 59 9.50 10.57 -22.62
N VAL A 60 8.73 10.73 -21.55
CA VAL A 60 7.37 11.28 -21.58
C VAL A 60 7.38 12.59 -20.82
N SER A 61 7.08 13.69 -21.50
CA SER A 61 7.07 15.03 -20.91
C SER A 61 5.79 15.30 -20.12
N ALA A 62 5.92 16.13 -19.08
CA ALA A 62 4.83 16.55 -18.21
C ALA A 62 4.85 18.07 -18.05
N THR A 63 3.83 18.75 -18.57
CA THR A 63 3.75 20.23 -18.54
C THR A 63 3.29 20.78 -17.20
N LYS A 64 2.45 20.02 -16.49
CA LYS A 64 1.82 20.42 -15.22
C LYS A 64 2.42 19.75 -13.98
N GLY A 65 3.41 18.88 -14.16
CA GLY A 65 4.05 18.13 -13.08
C GLY A 65 3.78 16.63 -13.13
N VAL A 66 4.37 15.93 -12.18
CA VAL A 66 4.40 14.46 -12.02
C VAL A 66 3.82 14.10 -10.66
N ILE A 67 2.98 13.06 -10.63
CA ILE A 67 2.44 12.48 -9.41
C ILE A 67 2.99 11.05 -9.28
N LEU A 68 3.64 10.76 -8.15
CA LEU A 68 4.09 9.42 -7.79
C LEU A 68 3.02 8.71 -6.96
N ALA A 69 2.71 7.48 -7.35
CA ALA A 69 1.80 6.60 -6.63
C ALA A 69 2.29 5.15 -6.72
N ALA A 70 3.60 4.93 -6.54
CA ALA A 70 4.25 3.62 -6.66
C ALA A 70 4.26 2.83 -5.34
N GLY A 71 3.69 3.39 -4.27
CA GLY A 71 3.55 2.76 -2.97
C GLY A 71 4.81 2.86 -2.11
N ALA A 72 4.68 2.50 -0.83
CA ALA A 72 5.73 2.71 0.17
C ALA A 72 7.04 1.91 -0.04
N ILE A 73 7.11 1.00 -1.01
CA ILE A 73 8.35 0.31 -1.38
C ILE A 73 8.98 0.95 -2.62
N PHE A 74 8.22 1.21 -3.68
CA PHE A 74 8.80 1.63 -4.96
C PHE A 74 8.84 3.15 -5.15
N THR A 75 8.00 3.93 -4.47
CA THR A 75 8.11 5.39 -4.45
C THR A 75 9.46 5.88 -3.92
N PRO A 76 9.98 5.41 -2.76
CA PRO A 76 11.31 5.83 -2.31
C PRO A 76 12.42 5.37 -3.26
N GLN A 77 12.33 4.19 -3.87
CA GLN A 77 13.28 3.76 -4.90
C GLN A 77 13.28 4.74 -6.08
N LEU A 78 12.12 5.07 -6.61
CA LEU A 78 12.00 5.96 -7.76
C LEU A 78 12.52 7.37 -7.46
N LEU A 79 12.29 7.89 -6.25
CA LEU A 79 12.88 9.14 -5.79
C LEU A 79 14.41 9.06 -5.71
N GLN A 80 14.95 7.99 -5.13
CA GLN A 80 16.40 7.75 -5.00
C GLN A 80 17.07 7.65 -6.38
N LEU A 81 16.48 6.89 -7.32
CA LEU A 81 16.97 6.78 -8.71
C LEU A 81 16.87 8.09 -9.50
N SER A 82 16.08 9.04 -9.02
CA SER A 82 15.88 10.35 -9.63
C SER A 82 16.71 11.45 -8.95
N GLY A 83 17.62 11.08 -8.04
CA GLY A 83 18.52 12.03 -7.38
C GLY A 83 17.92 12.70 -6.13
N ILE A 84 16.86 12.13 -5.56
CA ILE A 84 16.21 12.66 -4.35
C ILE A 84 16.40 11.65 -3.21
N GLY A 85 17.17 12.03 -2.20
CA GLY A 85 17.42 11.16 -1.04
C GLY A 85 18.74 11.45 -0.34
N GLN A 86 19.14 10.55 0.56
CA GLN A 86 20.37 10.67 1.34
C GLN A 86 21.60 10.66 0.44
N LYS A 87 22.50 11.62 0.65
CA LYS A 87 23.68 11.86 -0.18
C LYS A 87 24.56 10.61 -0.31
N ASP A 88 24.82 9.91 0.79
CA ASP A 88 25.65 8.70 0.78
C ASP A 88 25.05 7.59 -0.09
N LEU A 89 23.73 7.43 -0.09
CA LEU A 89 23.07 6.44 -0.94
C LEU A 89 23.15 6.83 -2.41
N LEU A 90 22.87 8.10 -2.73
CA LEU A 90 22.95 8.60 -4.11
C LEU A 90 24.38 8.44 -4.67
N ASN A 91 25.40 8.76 -3.86
CA ASN A 91 26.80 8.56 -4.21
C ASN A 91 27.13 7.08 -4.46
N ARG A 92 26.68 6.16 -3.60
CA ARG A 92 26.88 4.72 -3.79
C ARG A 92 26.23 4.20 -5.08
N LEU A 93 25.09 4.76 -5.47
CA LEU A 93 24.39 4.39 -6.69
C LEU A 93 24.95 5.08 -7.95
N GLY A 94 25.80 6.09 -7.79
CA GLY A 94 26.28 6.93 -8.90
C GLY A 94 25.19 7.84 -9.50
N VAL A 95 24.16 8.20 -8.71
CA VAL A 95 23.06 9.07 -9.14
C VAL A 95 23.41 10.53 -8.85
N GLN A 96 23.23 11.40 -9.85
CA GLN A 96 23.41 12.84 -9.66
C GLN A 96 22.32 13.42 -8.74
N PRO A 97 22.68 14.15 -7.67
CA PRO A 97 21.71 14.68 -6.72
C PRO A 97 20.93 15.85 -7.31
N VAL A 98 19.60 15.80 -7.15
CA VAL A 98 18.65 16.90 -7.45
C VAL A 98 18.26 17.59 -6.15
N VAL A 99 17.84 16.80 -5.14
CA VAL A 99 17.59 17.28 -3.78
C VAL A 99 18.32 16.34 -2.81
N PRO A 100 19.52 16.70 -2.34
CA PRO A 100 20.26 15.89 -1.40
C PRO A 100 19.66 15.98 0.02
N GLU A 101 19.98 14.99 0.85
CA GLU A 101 19.71 14.94 2.30
C GLU A 101 18.26 14.73 2.73
N LEU A 102 17.31 14.54 1.80
CA LEU A 102 15.97 14.10 2.22
C LEU A 102 16.02 12.66 2.76
N PRO A 103 15.30 12.34 3.86
CA PRO A 103 15.30 11.00 4.46
C PRO A 103 14.42 10.00 3.67
N VAL A 104 14.45 10.06 2.35
CA VAL A 104 13.72 9.17 1.44
C VAL A 104 14.09 7.72 1.73
N GLY A 105 13.06 6.88 1.90
CA GLY A 105 13.20 5.47 2.21
C GLY A 105 13.41 5.17 3.69
N ARG A 106 13.58 6.17 4.57
CA ARG A 106 13.57 5.96 6.03
C ARG A 106 12.13 5.84 6.54
N ASN A 107 11.96 5.49 7.81
CA ASN A 107 10.64 5.38 8.44
C ASN A 107 9.71 4.37 7.72
N PHE A 108 10.27 3.26 7.21
CA PHE A 108 9.42 2.18 6.69
C PHE A 108 8.67 1.54 7.86
N ILE A 109 7.36 1.44 7.72
CA ILE A 109 6.48 0.84 8.73
C ILE A 109 5.65 -0.22 8.04
N ASP A 110 5.50 -1.37 8.67
CA ASP A 110 4.43 -2.31 8.37
C ASP A 110 3.71 -2.64 9.68
N ARG A 111 2.42 -2.92 9.59
CA ARG A 111 1.68 -3.43 10.74
C ARG A 111 1.77 -4.96 10.73
N LEU A 112 2.11 -5.54 11.86
CA LEU A 112 2.17 -6.98 12.00
C LEU A 112 0.80 -7.53 12.38
N VAL A 113 0.49 -8.69 11.79
CA VAL A 113 -0.69 -9.49 12.13
C VAL A 113 -0.22 -10.76 12.80
N MET A 114 -0.98 -11.18 13.80
CA MET A 114 -0.97 -12.57 14.25
C MET A 114 -2.31 -13.19 13.89
N ASN A 115 -2.27 -14.36 13.27
CA ASN A 115 -3.45 -15.13 12.92
C ASN A 115 -3.53 -16.36 13.82
N LEU A 116 -4.70 -16.58 14.42
CA LEU A 116 -5.10 -17.80 15.12
C LEU A 116 -6.27 -18.43 14.37
N ALA A 117 -6.02 -19.53 13.68
CA ALA A 117 -7.04 -20.33 13.03
C ALA A 117 -7.65 -21.30 14.06
N LEU A 118 -8.95 -21.17 14.32
CA LEU A 118 -9.75 -22.05 15.15
C LEU A 118 -10.54 -23.03 14.28
N ARG A 119 -10.65 -24.27 14.72
CA ARG A 119 -11.60 -25.19 14.10
C ARG A 119 -13.02 -24.90 14.59
N SER A 120 -13.97 -24.83 13.68
CA SER A 120 -15.40 -24.73 13.97
C SER A 120 -16.01 -26.11 14.23
N ALA A 121 -16.86 -26.21 15.26
CA ALA A 121 -17.68 -27.38 15.58
C ALA A 121 -18.88 -27.54 14.63
N LYS A 122 -19.23 -26.48 13.90
CA LYS A 122 -20.38 -26.43 12.98
C LYS A 122 -19.90 -26.04 11.59
N LYS A 123 -20.55 -26.58 10.56
CA LYS A 123 -20.36 -26.12 9.18
C LYS A 123 -20.84 -24.68 9.09
N MET A 124 -19.92 -23.76 8.84
CA MET A 124 -20.26 -22.35 8.65
C MET A 124 -20.77 -22.15 7.21
N PRO A 125 -21.84 -21.37 6.99
CA PRO A 125 -22.29 -21.06 5.65
C PRO A 125 -21.17 -20.34 4.87
N LEU A 126 -21.04 -20.65 3.58
CA LEU A 126 -19.98 -20.18 2.66
C LEU A 126 -19.93 -18.65 2.45
N SER A 127 -20.89 -17.91 3.02
CA SER A 127 -20.97 -16.46 2.98
C SER A 127 -20.52 -15.87 4.32
N ILE A 128 -19.21 -15.61 4.39
CA ILE A 128 -18.48 -14.65 5.24
C ILE A 128 -19.33 -13.88 6.25
N GLY A 129 -19.05 -14.10 7.53
CA GLY A 129 -19.11 -13.03 8.53
C GLY A 129 -17.69 -12.47 8.69
N TYR A 130 -17.44 -11.27 8.17
CA TYR A 130 -16.24 -10.49 8.48
C TYR A 130 -16.63 -9.52 9.57
N VAL A 131 -16.09 -9.72 10.76
CA VAL A 131 -16.37 -8.87 11.92
C VAL A 131 -15.09 -8.14 12.28
N VAL A 132 -15.17 -6.81 12.30
CA VAL A 132 -14.10 -5.95 12.81
C VAL A 132 -14.55 -5.38 14.14
N ALA A 133 -13.77 -5.65 15.18
CA ALA A 133 -13.90 -5.00 16.47
C ALA A 133 -12.64 -4.19 16.75
N MET A 134 -12.80 -3.00 17.31
CA MET A 134 -11.68 -2.16 17.73
C MET A 134 -11.69 -2.05 19.25
N ASN A 135 -10.57 -2.35 19.89
CA ASN A 135 -10.36 -2.04 21.29
C ASN A 135 -9.32 -0.92 21.38
N THR A 136 -9.81 0.32 21.45
CA THR A 136 -8.95 1.52 21.48
C THR A 136 -8.16 1.64 22.79
N SER A 137 -8.64 1.07 23.89
CA SER A 137 -7.90 1.03 25.16
C SER A 137 -6.65 0.14 25.09
N LEU A 138 -6.68 -0.86 24.19
CA LEU A 138 -5.54 -1.74 23.93
C LEU A 138 -4.81 -1.43 22.63
N ASN A 139 -5.31 -0.45 21.85
CA ASN A 139 -4.72 0.00 20.59
C ASN A 139 -4.63 -1.12 19.52
N MET A 140 -5.71 -1.89 19.38
CA MET A 140 -5.75 -3.04 18.46
C MET A 140 -7.06 -3.15 17.70
N THR A 141 -6.97 -3.71 16.50
CA THR A 141 -8.10 -4.22 15.74
C THR A 141 -8.10 -5.73 15.84
N ILE A 142 -9.26 -6.29 16.15
CA ILE A 142 -9.53 -7.71 16.08
C ILE A 142 -10.42 -7.92 14.86
N GLU A 143 -9.97 -8.78 13.96
CA GLU A 143 -10.74 -9.18 12.79
C GLU A 143 -11.03 -10.67 12.91
N VAL A 144 -12.29 -11.06 12.71
CA VAL A 144 -12.69 -12.46 12.66
C VAL A 144 -13.32 -12.74 11.31
N GLU A 145 -12.84 -13.78 10.66
CA GLU A 145 -13.43 -14.33 9.44
C GLU A 145 -13.83 -15.78 9.69
N ALA A 146 -15.06 -16.14 9.31
CA ALA A 146 -15.54 -17.51 9.36
C ALA A 146 -16.03 -17.94 7.97
N GLY A 147 -15.62 -19.13 7.54
CA GLY A 147 -16.11 -19.76 6.32
C GLY A 147 -15.51 -19.17 5.03
N GLY A 148 -14.47 -19.84 4.52
CA GLY A 148 -13.83 -19.53 3.25
C GLY A 148 -14.59 -20.10 2.06
N ALA A 149 -15.57 -19.37 1.51
CA ALA A 149 -15.69 -19.49 0.07
C ALA A 149 -14.32 -19.13 -0.51
N ILE A 150 -13.74 -20.02 -1.31
CA ILE A 150 -12.53 -19.82 -2.15
C ILE A 150 -12.71 -18.65 -3.16
N ASN A 151 -13.69 -17.79 -2.93
CA ASN A 151 -14.07 -16.59 -3.65
C ASN A 151 -14.07 -15.33 -2.75
N SER A 152 -13.73 -15.39 -1.45
CA SER A 152 -13.40 -14.17 -0.72
C SER A 152 -12.03 -13.70 -1.21
N GLU A 153 -11.94 -12.47 -1.73
CA GLU A 153 -10.65 -11.83 -2.07
C GLU A 153 -9.69 -11.86 -0.86
N PHE A 154 -10.25 -12.00 0.35
CA PHE A 154 -9.51 -12.20 1.59
C PHE A 154 -8.94 -13.61 1.75
N ALA A 155 -9.57 -14.70 1.30
CA ALA A 155 -8.95 -16.04 1.32
C ALA A 155 -7.70 -16.13 0.42
N ILE A 156 -7.65 -15.35 -0.66
CA ILE A 156 -6.45 -15.16 -1.49
C ILE A 156 -5.45 -14.22 -0.78
N ALA A 157 -5.93 -13.21 -0.05
CA ALA A 157 -5.09 -12.41 0.84
C ALA A 157 -4.55 -13.21 2.05
N SER A 158 -5.25 -14.22 2.56
CA SER A 158 -4.85 -15.13 3.64
C SER A 158 -3.78 -16.11 3.17
N LEU A 159 -3.81 -16.53 1.90
CA LEU A 159 -2.65 -17.17 1.25
C LEU A 159 -1.46 -16.20 1.14
N ALA A 160 -1.73 -14.91 0.99
CA ALA A 160 -0.71 -13.87 1.13
C ALA A 160 -0.35 -13.62 2.61
N LEU A 161 -1.10 -14.09 3.61
CA LEU A 161 -0.68 -14.04 5.01
C LEU A 161 0.22 -15.23 5.38
N ASP A 162 0.23 -16.31 4.61
CA ASP A 162 1.12 -17.48 4.82
C ASP A 162 2.61 -17.11 4.68
N GLN A 163 3.60 -17.85 5.21
CA GLN A 163 5.00 -17.38 5.18
C GLN A 163 5.54 -17.13 3.75
N PRO A 164 6.39 -16.11 3.51
CA PRO A 164 6.90 -15.78 2.17
C PRO A 164 7.56 -16.95 1.42
N SER A 165 8.22 -17.88 2.13
CA SER A 165 8.81 -19.10 1.55
C SER A 165 7.79 -20.04 0.92
N ASN A 166 6.52 -19.94 1.32
CA ASN A 166 5.43 -20.79 0.88
C ASN A 166 4.65 -20.14 -0.28
N ARG A 167 4.97 -18.91 -0.70
CA ARG A 167 4.20 -18.15 -1.70
C ARG A 167 4.82 -18.27 -3.10
N ASN A 168 4.61 -19.39 -3.78
CA ASN A 168 5.04 -19.53 -5.19
C ASN A 168 3.86 -19.68 -6.17
N GLU A 169 4.03 -19.23 -7.42
CA GLU A 169 2.96 -19.16 -8.43
C GLU A 169 2.42 -20.55 -8.80
N ILE A 170 3.29 -21.56 -8.74
CA ILE A 170 2.95 -22.98 -8.90
C ILE A 170 2.05 -23.45 -7.75
N LEU A 171 2.36 -23.07 -6.51
CA LEU A 171 1.56 -23.37 -5.32
C LEU A 171 0.21 -22.70 -5.41
N ARG A 172 0.11 -21.47 -5.92
CA ARG A 172 -1.19 -20.81 -6.15
C ARG A 172 -2.05 -21.57 -7.15
N GLY A 173 -1.48 -22.01 -8.27
CA GLY A 173 -2.18 -22.84 -9.26
C GLY A 173 -2.59 -24.20 -8.69
N PHE A 174 -1.67 -24.85 -7.98
CA PHE A 174 -1.87 -26.13 -7.29
C PHE A 174 -2.95 -26.04 -6.21
N MET A 175 -2.91 -25.03 -5.35
CA MET A 175 -3.91 -24.76 -4.32
C MET A 175 -5.29 -24.51 -4.94
N THR A 176 -5.36 -23.80 -6.06
CA THR A 176 -6.63 -23.63 -6.79
C THR A 176 -7.21 -24.98 -7.23
N GLY A 177 -6.37 -25.91 -7.70
CA GLY A 177 -6.77 -27.27 -8.08
C GLY A 177 -7.04 -28.20 -6.89
N LEU A 178 -6.38 -27.99 -5.75
CA LEU A 178 -6.64 -28.69 -4.49
C LEU A 178 -7.97 -28.29 -3.87
N MET A 179 -8.39 -27.05 -4.06
CA MET A 179 -9.59 -26.47 -3.44
C MET A 179 -10.85 -26.70 -4.29
N ARG A 180 -10.70 -26.96 -5.59
CA ARG A 180 -11.81 -27.23 -6.51
C ARG A 180 -11.56 -28.44 -7.36
N SER A 181 -12.55 -29.33 -7.39
CA SER A 181 -12.58 -30.45 -8.33
C SER A 181 -12.40 -29.95 -9.77
N PRO A 182 -11.43 -30.50 -10.54
CA PRO A 182 -11.17 -30.08 -11.91
C PRO A 182 -12.36 -30.34 -12.86
N THR A 183 -13.22 -31.30 -12.53
CA THR A 183 -14.28 -31.80 -13.41
C THR A 183 -15.60 -31.06 -13.23
N ASP A 184 -16.04 -30.84 -11.99
CA ASP A 184 -17.35 -30.23 -11.69
C ASP A 184 -17.24 -28.89 -10.94
N LYS A 185 -16.00 -28.43 -10.66
CA LYS A 185 -15.68 -27.19 -9.94
C LYS A 185 -16.28 -27.08 -8.54
N LYS A 186 -16.78 -28.18 -7.97
CA LYS A 186 -17.27 -28.21 -6.58
C LYS A 186 -16.09 -28.13 -5.59
N PRO A 187 -16.33 -27.63 -4.36
CA PRO A 187 -15.34 -27.70 -3.28
C PRO A 187 -14.88 -29.13 -3.06
N THR A 188 -13.58 -29.35 -2.90
CA THR A 188 -13.01 -30.65 -2.50
C THR A 188 -13.23 -30.90 -1.00
N ALA A 189 -12.96 -32.13 -0.53
CA ALA A 189 -13.00 -32.43 0.90
C ALA A 189 -12.01 -31.56 1.73
N LEU A 190 -10.89 -31.14 1.14
CA LEU A 190 -9.97 -30.18 1.78
C LEU A 190 -10.62 -28.80 1.92
N ALA A 191 -11.28 -28.32 0.85
CA ALA A 191 -12.04 -27.07 0.91
C ALA A 191 -13.20 -27.14 1.91
N GLU A 192 -13.90 -28.27 1.99
CA GLU A 192 -14.94 -28.47 3.00
C GLU A 192 -14.39 -28.51 4.43
N ASN A 193 -13.17 -29.01 4.64
CA ASN A 193 -12.50 -28.93 5.92
C ASN A 193 -12.08 -27.50 6.28
N ILE A 194 -11.59 -26.71 5.32
CA ILE A 194 -11.27 -25.28 5.51
C ILE A 194 -12.54 -24.47 5.81
N ASN A 195 -13.69 -24.86 5.27
CA ASN A 195 -14.99 -24.28 5.62
C ASN A 195 -15.43 -24.53 7.07
N ASN A 196 -14.74 -25.42 7.78
CA ASN A 196 -14.89 -25.62 9.22
C ASN A 196 -13.78 -24.89 9.99
N GLY A 197 -13.23 -23.80 9.46
CA GLY A 197 -12.26 -22.92 10.10
C GLY A 197 -12.84 -21.53 10.40
N MET A 198 -12.30 -20.89 11.45
CA MET A 198 -12.49 -19.48 11.78
C MET A 198 -11.11 -18.87 11.99
N ASP A 199 -10.75 -17.85 11.22
CA ASP A 199 -9.51 -17.12 11.39
C ASP A 199 -9.74 -15.90 12.29
N MET A 200 -8.96 -15.81 13.34
CA MET A 200 -8.98 -14.70 14.28
C MET A 200 -7.65 -13.95 14.17
N LEU A 201 -7.72 -12.69 13.77
CA LEU A 201 -6.58 -11.84 13.49
C LEU A 201 -6.49 -10.76 14.55
N VAL A 202 -5.28 -10.49 15.02
CA VAL A 202 -5.00 -9.31 15.83
C VAL A 202 -3.94 -8.45 15.14
N LEU A 203 -4.36 -7.24 14.82
CA LEU A 203 -3.59 -6.23 14.10
C LEU A 203 -3.33 -5.05 15.04
N GLN A 204 -2.05 -4.72 15.23
CA GLN A 204 -1.68 -3.56 16.03
C GLN A 204 -2.05 -2.27 15.33
N HIS A 205 -2.55 -1.28 16.07
CA HIS A 205 -2.79 0.07 15.53
C HIS A 205 -1.49 0.84 15.35
N GLU A 206 -0.61 0.79 16.35
CA GLU A 206 0.66 1.53 16.37
C GLU A 206 1.83 0.53 16.37
N ALA A 207 2.36 0.28 15.19
CA ALA A 207 3.67 -0.36 15.06
C ALA A 207 4.74 0.69 15.33
N LEU A 208 5.67 0.42 16.26
CA LEU A 208 6.71 1.35 16.71
C LEU A 208 8.07 1.06 16.08
N SER A 209 8.32 -0.20 15.71
CA SER A 209 9.48 -0.57 14.91
C SER A 209 9.55 0.25 13.62
N ARG A 210 10.75 0.73 13.28
CA ARG A 210 11.03 1.52 12.07
C ARG A 210 12.12 0.88 11.25
N GLY A 211 11.83 0.73 9.97
CA GLY A 211 12.70 0.16 8.96
C GLY A 211 13.17 1.18 7.93
N TRP A 212 13.70 0.67 6.82
CA TRP A 212 14.07 1.45 5.65
C TRP A 212 13.97 0.70 4.33
N VAL A 213 13.94 1.45 3.23
CA VAL A 213 13.96 1.00 1.84
C VAL A 213 15.04 1.75 1.08
N GLU A 214 15.96 1.02 0.44
CA GLU A 214 17.05 1.60 -0.35
C GLU A 214 17.15 0.91 -1.71
N ALA A 215 17.23 1.70 -2.79
CA ALA A 215 17.62 1.23 -4.10
C ALA A 215 19.01 0.61 -4.04
N VAL A 216 19.22 -0.46 -4.79
CA VAL A 216 20.51 -1.19 -4.83
C VAL A 216 21.12 -1.26 -6.22
N SER A 217 20.38 -0.84 -7.25
CA SER A 217 20.77 -0.85 -8.65
C SER A 217 20.09 0.30 -9.38
N LEU A 218 20.72 0.80 -10.45
CA LEU A 218 20.11 1.75 -11.38
C LEU A 218 19.08 1.09 -12.31
N ASP A 219 19.09 -0.23 -12.40
CA ASP A 219 18.05 -0.98 -13.10
C ASP A 219 16.74 -0.93 -12.29
N PRO A 220 15.67 -0.27 -12.79
CA PRO A 220 14.41 -0.16 -12.07
C PRO A 220 13.65 -1.50 -11.93
N HIS A 221 14.07 -2.55 -12.65
CA HIS A 221 13.51 -3.88 -12.51
C HIS A 221 14.11 -4.66 -11.33
N VAL A 222 15.23 -4.20 -10.78
CA VAL A 222 15.81 -4.77 -9.56
C VAL A 222 15.05 -4.18 -8.36
N PRO A 223 14.38 -5.01 -7.54
CA PRO A 223 13.65 -4.51 -6.37
C PRO A 223 14.61 -3.88 -5.35
N PRO A 224 14.15 -2.89 -4.58
CA PRO A 224 14.98 -2.26 -3.57
C PRO A 224 15.20 -3.22 -2.39
N LYS A 225 16.25 -2.96 -1.63
CA LYS A 225 16.46 -3.65 -0.36
C LYS A 225 15.55 -3.04 0.69
N VAL A 226 14.77 -3.88 1.37
CA VAL A 226 13.87 -3.49 2.45
C VAL A 226 14.37 -4.11 3.74
N LYS A 227 14.61 -3.28 4.77
CA LYS A 227 14.76 -3.75 6.14
C LYS A 227 13.55 -3.29 6.92
N ALA A 228 12.58 -4.17 7.12
CA ALA A 228 11.37 -3.82 7.87
C ALA A 228 11.64 -3.59 9.36
N ASN A 229 12.70 -4.23 9.88
CA ASN A 229 13.16 -4.07 11.26
C ASN A 229 12.08 -4.43 12.29
N TYR A 230 11.27 -5.45 11.99
CA TYR A 230 10.22 -5.94 12.87
C TYR A 230 10.77 -6.22 14.26
N TRP A 231 9.96 -5.89 15.25
CA TRP A 231 10.25 -6.19 16.65
C TRP A 231 11.48 -5.47 17.24
N ALA A 232 12.03 -4.48 16.54
CA ALA A 232 13.15 -3.68 17.05
C ALA A 232 12.75 -2.85 18.28
N ASP A 233 11.47 -2.48 18.39
CA ASP A 233 10.92 -1.87 19.60
C ASP A 233 10.21 -2.91 20.47
N GLN A 234 10.67 -3.09 21.71
CA GLN A 234 10.12 -4.09 22.63
C GLN A 234 8.64 -3.87 22.93
N ARG A 235 8.13 -2.64 22.77
CA ARG A 235 6.71 -2.33 22.99
C ARG A 235 5.81 -3.01 21.95
N ASP A 236 6.30 -3.27 20.74
CA ASP A 236 5.56 -4.04 19.73
C ASP A 236 5.27 -5.45 20.24
N PHE A 237 6.21 -6.10 20.94
CA PHE A 237 5.98 -7.41 21.57
C PHE A 237 4.91 -7.34 22.64
N VAL A 238 5.02 -6.38 23.55
CA VAL A 238 4.07 -6.23 24.67
C VAL A 238 2.66 -6.01 24.12
N ASN A 239 2.51 -5.18 23.10
CA ASN A 239 1.23 -4.92 22.44
C ASN A 239 0.68 -6.18 21.76
N GLN A 240 1.51 -6.90 20.99
CA GLN A 240 1.04 -8.12 20.30
C GLN A 240 0.63 -9.20 21.29
N TRP A 241 1.44 -9.38 22.33
CA TRP A 241 1.21 -10.39 23.35
C TRP A 241 -0.12 -10.14 24.05
N ARG A 242 -0.39 -8.90 24.49
CA ARG A 242 -1.70 -8.50 25.04
C ARG A 242 -2.83 -8.81 24.06
N GLY A 243 -2.63 -8.53 22.78
CA GLY A 243 -3.58 -8.83 21.72
C GLY A 243 -3.93 -10.30 21.60
N ILE A 244 -2.94 -11.18 21.63
CA ILE A 244 -3.18 -12.62 21.62
C ILE A 244 -3.90 -13.05 22.89
N GLN A 245 -3.54 -12.54 24.06
CA GLN A 245 -4.23 -12.88 25.30
C GLN A 245 -5.72 -12.52 25.23
N GLU A 246 -6.07 -11.36 24.68
CA GLU A 246 -7.48 -11.01 24.45
C GLU A 246 -8.16 -11.90 23.41
N LEU A 247 -7.45 -12.24 22.33
CA LEU A 247 -7.97 -13.15 21.30
C LEU A 247 -8.30 -14.54 21.89
N LEU A 248 -7.42 -15.06 22.74
CA LEU A 248 -7.60 -16.33 23.45
C LEU A 248 -8.75 -16.27 24.47
N LYS A 249 -8.94 -15.14 25.16
CA LYS A 249 -10.11 -14.92 26.03
C LYS A 249 -11.42 -14.93 25.24
N ILE A 250 -11.45 -14.29 24.07
CA ILE A 250 -12.62 -14.30 23.18
C ILE A 250 -12.88 -15.72 22.70
N ALA A 251 -11.86 -16.41 22.18
CA ALA A 251 -11.98 -17.79 21.72
C ALA A 251 -12.48 -18.76 22.81
N GLY A 252 -12.05 -18.53 24.06
CA GLY A 252 -12.45 -19.32 25.23
C GLY A 252 -13.75 -18.89 25.91
N ALA A 253 -14.44 -17.85 25.42
CA ALA A 253 -15.67 -17.34 26.03
C ALA A 253 -16.81 -18.38 25.97
N GLU A 254 -17.72 -18.34 26.94
CA GLU A 254 -18.86 -19.26 27.01
C GLU A 254 -19.74 -19.19 25.74
N SER A 255 -19.91 -18.00 25.17
CA SER A 255 -20.65 -17.76 23.92
C SER A 255 -20.00 -18.43 22.70
N MET A 256 -18.68 -18.67 22.72
CA MET A 256 -17.94 -19.36 21.65
C MET A 256 -18.01 -20.88 21.77
N ARG A 257 -18.38 -21.43 22.93
CA ARG A 257 -18.44 -22.88 23.20
C ARG A 257 -19.23 -23.70 22.17
N PRO A 258 -20.37 -23.23 21.62
CA PRO A 258 -21.13 -23.98 20.61
C PRO A 258 -20.50 -23.96 19.21
N TRP A 259 -19.51 -23.08 18.98
CA TRP A 259 -18.94 -22.78 17.68
C TRP A 259 -17.53 -23.30 17.52
N VAL A 260 -16.73 -23.34 18.59
CA VAL A 260 -15.34 -23.82 18.52
C VAL A 260 -15.31 -25.32 18.74
N ALA A 261 -14.66 -26.04 17.83
CA ALA A 261 -14.43 -27.48 17.98
C ALA A 261 -13.46 -27.73 19.13
N ARG A 262 -13.88 -28.59 20.04
CA ARG A 262 -12.98 -29.18 21.04
C ARG A 262 -11.99 -30.10 20.34
N LYS A 263 -10.79 -30.22 20.90
CA LYS A 263 -9.81 -31.22 20.45
C LYS A 263 -10.47 -32.61 20.51
N ILE A 264 -10.34 -33.38 19.43
CA ILE A 264 -10.84 -34.75 19.35
C ILE A 264 -9.65 -35.63 19.70
N GLU A 265 -9.83 -36.60 20.61
CA GLU A 265 -8.88 -37.70 20.75
C GLU A 265 -8.96 -38.55 19.47
N VAL A 266 -8.02 -38.36 18.56
CA VAL A 266 -7.93 -39.15 17.32
C VAL A 266 -6.81 -40.17 17.46
N ASP A 267 -7.14 -41.45 17.33
CA ASP A 267 -6.20 -42.57 17.20
C ASP A 267 -5.53 -42.54 15.81
N ILE A 268 -4.64 -41.58 15.57
CA ILE A 268 -3.83 -41.49 14.34
C ILE A 268 -2.36 -41.71 14.72
N PRO A 269 -1.62 -42.61 14.04
CA PRO A 269 -0.20 -42.84 14.33
C PRO A 269 0.63 -41.55 14.25
N HIS A 270 1.31 -41.22 15.35
CA HIS A 270 2.04 -39.96 15.53
C HIS A 270 3.19 -39.72 14.54
N SER A 271 3.64 -40.71 13.78
CA SER A 271 4.81 -40.61 12.90
C SER A 271 4.55 -39.86 11.59
N SER A 272 3.29 -39.72 11.17
CA SER A 272 2.95 -39.21 9.82
C SER A 272 2.49 -37.75 9.76
N LEU A 273 2.38 -37.05 10.90
CA LEU A 273 1.89 -35.65 10.97
C LEU A 273 3.02 -34.64 11.19
N SER A 274 2.93 -33.45 10.58
CA SER A 274 3.84 -32.32 10.88
C SER A 274 3.64 -31.80 12.31
N LYS A 275 4.60 -31.03 12.85
CA LYS A 275 4.56 -30.50 14.22
C LYS A 275 3.31 -29.63 14.46
N GLU A 276 2.88 -28.90 13.44
CA GLU A 276 1.73 -27.99 13.44
C GLU A 276 0.42 -28.77 13.45
N PHE A 277 0.32 -29.81 12.62
CA PHE A 277 -0.85 -30.70 12.60
C PHE A 277 -0.98 -31.54 13.88
N LYS A 278 0.13 -31.87 14.55
CA LYS A 278 0.12 -32.62 15.81
C LYS A 278 -0.59 -31.88 16.93
N CYS A 279 -0.31 -30.59 17.18
CA CYS A 279 -1.02 -29.92 18.28
C CYS A 279 -2.43 -29.45 17.89
N ALA A 280 -2.66 -29.11 16.62
CA ALA A 280 -3.98 -28.75 16.12
C ALA A 280 -5.00 -29.90 16.24
N LEU A 281 -4.54 -31.14 16.07
CA LEU A 281 -5.39 -32.34 16.09
C LEU A 281 -5.31 -33.13 17.40
N LEU A 282 -4.14 -33.25 18.04
CA LEU A 282 -3.89 -34.13 19.19
C LEU A 282 -3.74 -33.39 20.53
N GLY A 283 -3.65 -32.05 20.53
CA GLY A 283 -3.35 -31.24 21.71
C GLY A 283 -1.86 -31.10 22.04
N ASP A 284 -1.49 -30.44 23.13
CA ASP A 284 -0.13 -30.33 23.65
C ASP A 284 0.28 -31.58 24.46
N SER A 285 -0.64 -32.51 24.69
CA SER A 285 -0.41 -33.80 25.35
C SER A 285 0.67 -34.66 24.67
N TYR A 286 0.88 -34.55 23.35
CA TYR A 286 2.00 -35.23 22.67
C TYR A 286 3.37 -34.61 22.98
N ARG A 287 3.41 -33.42 23.58
CA ARG A 287 4.64 -32.66 23.88
C ARG A 287 5.19 -32.92 25.29
N GLY A 288 4.50 -33.72 26.11
CA GLY A 288 5.01 -34.20 27.40
C GLY A 288 3.97 -34.27 28.52
N LYS A 289 4.31 -34.98 29.61
CA LYS A 289 3.46 -35.04 30.82
C LYS A 289 3.46 -33.66 31.52
N GLY A 290 2.27 -33.05 31.65
CA GLY A 290 2.07 -31.78 32.38
C GLY A 290 1.73 -30.57 31.50
N ALA A 291 1.71 -30.71 30.17
CA ALA A 291 1.28 -29.64 29.28
C ALA A 291 -0.21 -29.29 29.50
N LYS A 292 -0.52 -28.01 29.67
CA LYS A 292 -1.90 -27.53 29.76
C LYS A 292 -2.45 -27.29 28.35
N ASP A 293 -3.40 -28.13 27.96
CA ASP A 293 -4.07 -28.02 26.68
C ASP A 293 -4.98 -26.77 26.60
N THR A 294 -4.89 -26.02 25.49
CA THR A 294 -6.03 -25.20 25.07
C THR A 294 -7.24 -26.11 24.84
N PRO A 295 -8.46 -25.75 25.29
CA PRO A 295 -9.63 -26.64 25.18
C PRO A 295 -10.17 -26.76 23.74
N PHE A 296 -9.57 -26.04 22.80
CA PHE A 296 -9.98 -25.96 21.39
C PHE A 296 -8.80 -26.14 20.43
N ALA A 297 -9.10 -26.65 19.24
CA ALA A 297 -8.12 -26.84 18.17
C ALA A 297 -7.73 -25.49 17.54
N ILE A 298 -6.45 -25.13 17.65
CA ILE A 298 -5.89 -23.83 17.24
C ILE A 298 -4.58 -24.00 16.44
N ILE A 299 -4.37 -23.15 15.44
CA ILE A 299 -3.13 -23.06 14.64
C ILE A 299 -2.72 -21.57 14.51
N PRO A 300 -1.44 -21.21 14.68
CA PRO A 300 -0.33 -22.08 15.05
C PRO A 300 -0.41 -22.51 16.52
N CYS A 301 0.33 -23.56 16.83
CA CYS A 301 0.42 -24.09 18.18
C CYS A 301 1.02 -23.08 19.15
N LEU A 302 0.32 -22.77 20.23
CA LEU A 302 0.83 -21.85 21.26
C LEU A 302 2.10 -22.38 21.94
N PRO A 303 2.87 -21.50 22.60
CA PRO A 303 3.95 -21.90 23.51
C PRO A 303 3.47 -22.90 24.57
N LEU A 304 4.37 -23.80 24.98
CA LEU A 304 4.07 -24.78 26.02
C LEU A 304 4.05 -24.12 27.40
N GLU A 305 3.00 -24.40 28.17
CA GLU A 305 2.90 -23.88 29.54
C GLU A 305 3.74 -24.69 30.54
N PRO A 306 4.37 -24.02 31.54
CA PRO A 306 4.36 -22.58 31.78
C PRO A 306 5.25 -21.83 30.78
N ALA A 307 4.68 -20.89 30.03
CA ALA A 307 5.43 -20.11 29.03
C ALA A 307 5.87 -18.75 29.61
N GLY A 308 7.18 -18.48 29.55
CA GLY A 308 7.72 -17.19 29.94
C GLY A 308 7.59 -16.13 28.84
N PRO A 309 7.89 -14.85 29.14
CA PRO A 309 7.93 -13.78 28.15
C PRO A 309 8.86 -14.07 26.96
N GLU A 310 9.96 -14.79 27.17
CA GLU A 310 10.90 -15.16 26.11
C GLU A 310 10.30 -16.20 25.15
N ASP A 311 9.59 -17.20 25.67
CA ASP A 311 8.90 -18.21 24.84
C ASP A 311 7.85 -17.55 23.94
N TRP A 312 7.07 -16.62 24.51
CA TRP A 312 6.10 -15.82 23.76
C TRP A 312 6.76 -14.92 22.73
N SER A 313 7.88 -14.28 23.06
CA SER A 313 8.61 -13.41 22.13
C SER A 313 9.13 -14.21 20.93
N LYS A 314 9.73 -15.37 21.17
CA LYS A 314 10.19 -16.27 20.10
C LYS A 314 9.03 -16.73 19.23
N TRP A 315 7.93 -17.15 19.86
CA TRP A 315 6.75 -17.58 19.14
C TRP A 315 6.15 -16.48 18.26
N LEU A 316 6.06 -15.25 18.77
CA LEU A 316 5.62 -14.08 18.01
C LEU A 316 6.53 -13.81 16.79
N GLN A 317 7.85 -13.88 16.98
CA GLN A 317 8.81 -13.70 15.87
C GLN A 317 8.66 -14.80 14.80
N GLU A 318 8.34 -16.03 15.18
CA GLU A 318 8.19 -17.15 14.24
C GLU A 318 6.88 -17.12 13.46
N HIS A 319 5.81 -16.57 14.03
CA HIS A 319 4.44 -16.71 13.51
C HIS A 319 3.80 -15.39 13.04
N HIS A 320 4.47 -14.25 13.18
CA HIS A 320 3.98 -12.99 12.66
C HIS A 320 3.99 -12.95 11.14
N VAL A 321 3.08 -12.15 10.60
CA VAL A 321 2.95 -11.96 9.17
C VAL A 321 2.78 -10.47 8.88
N SER A 322 3.30 -10.06 7.73
CA SER A 322 3.05 -8.73 7.19
C SER A 322 1.56 -8.56 6.93
N SER A 323 1.00 -7.41 7.31
CA SER A 323 -0.36 -7.01 6.90
C SER A 323 -0.40 -6.37 5.52
N TYR A 324 0.76 -6.18 4.88
CA TYR A 324 0.94 -5.40 3.65
C TYR A 324 0.55 -3.92 3.79
N HIS A 325 0.51 -3.43 5.01
CA HIS A 325 0.20 -2.04 5.30
C HIS A 325 1.50 -1.26 5.43
N TYR A 326 2.15 -1.05 4.28
CA TYR A 326 3.43 -0.36 4.21
C TYR A 326 3.26 1.17 4.19
N PHE A 327 4.03 1.89 5.02
CA PHE A 327 3.94 3.35 5.16
C PHE A 327 5.30 4.04 5.29
N GLY A 328 5.27 5.38 5.29
CA GLY A 328 6.28 6.24 5.92
C GLY A 328 7.54 6.55 5.13
N THR A 329 7.79 5.87 4.01
CA THR A 329 9.04 6.00 3.25
C THR A 329 9.23 7.29 2.47
N ALA A 330 8.18 8.11 2.34
CA ALA A 330 8.23 9.48 1.87
C ALA A 330 7.37 10.38 2.77
N ALA A 331 7.53 10.21 4.09
CA ALA A 331 6.65 10.77 5.11
C ALA A 331 6.41 12.29 4.97
N PHE A 332 5.16 12.69 5.21
CA PHE A 332 4.76 14.08 5.35
C PHE A 332 5.53 14.75 6.49
N GLY A 333 5.95 15.99 6.28
CA GLY A 333 6.77 16.76 7.21
C GLY A 333 8.27 16.50 7.08
N SER A 334 8.71 15.36 6.52
CA SER A 334 10.14 15.04 6.34
C SER A 334 10.57 15.02 4.87
N VAL A 335 9.82 14.34 3.99
CA VAL A 335 10.12 14.23 2.55
C VAL A 335 9.15 15.06 1.71
N VAL A 336 7.87 15.06 2.08
CA VAL A 336 6.83 15.83 1.40
C VAL A 336 6.18 16.85 2.33
N ASP A 337 5.63 17.93 1.77
CA ASP A 337 4.88 18.95 2.50
C ASP A 337 3.75 19.57 1.69
N GLY A 338 3.03 20.48 2.33
CA GLY A 338 1.91 21.22 1.75
C GLY A 338 0.66 20.36 1.48
N GLY A 339 -0.43 21.02 1.12
CA GLY A 339 -1.72 20.35 0.85
C GLY A 339 -1.73 19.46 -0.40
N GLU A 340 -0.65 19.41 -1.16
CA GLU A 340 -0.52 18.58 -2.37
C GLU A 340 0.55 17.49 -2.22
N PHE A 341 1.13 17.33 -1.02
CA PHE A 341 2.22 16.38 -0.75
C PHE A 341 3.37 16.54 -1.75
N THR A 342 3.80 17.79 -1.94
CA THR A 342 4.90 18.16 -2.82
C THR A 342 6.21 17.67 -2.22
N VAL A 343 7.08 17.08 -3.04
CA VAL A 343 8.43 16.69 -2.59
C VAL A 343 9.25 17.94 -2.28
N LYS A 344 9.78 18.00 -1.06
CA LYS A 344 10.55 19.15 -0.59
C LYS A 344 11.71 19.49 -1.52
N GLY A 345 11.93 20.78 -1.75
CA GLY A 345 13.00 21.26 -2.64
C GLY A 345 12.71 21.09 -4.13
N THR A 346 11.54 20.60 -4.52
CA THR A 346 11.14 20.44 -5.93
C THR A 346 9.93 21.30 -6.29
N THR A 347 9.66 21.44 -7.58
CA THR A 347 8.40 22.00 -8.08
C THR A 347 7.72 21.03 -9.04
N GLY A 348 6.40 20.89 -8.90
CA GLY A 348 5.60 20.01 -9.76
C GLY A 348 5.86 18.51 -9.57
N LEU A 349 6.41 18.08 -8.44
CA LEU A 349 6.54 16.66 -8.08
C LEU A 349 5.76 16.39 -6.79
N HIS A 350 4.79 15.49 -6.87
CA HIS A 350 3.91 15.14 -5.75
C HIS A 350 3.99 13.64 -5.46
N VAL A 351 3.82 13.23 -4.20
CA VAL A 351 3.68 11.83 -3.81
C VAL A 351 2.29 11.61 -3.22
N VAL A 352 1.52 10.68 -3.78
CA VAL A 352 0.14 10.44 -3.39
C VAL A 352 -0.09 8.92 -3.29
N ASP A 353 0.49 8.33 -2.26
CA ASP A 353 0.31 6.93 -1.88
C ASP A 353 0.62 6.72 -0.39
N ALA A 354 0.68 5.46 0.05
CA ALA A 354 0.89 5.12 1.45
C ALA A 354 2.23 5.60 2.05
N SER A 355 3.23 5.91 1.21
CA SER A 355 4.56 6.38 1.67
C SER A 355 4.50 7.71 2.42
N VAL A 356 3.47 8.52 2.22
CA VAL A 356 3.35 9.86 2.84
C VAL A 356 2.86 9.82 4.28
N PHE A 357 2.27 8.72 4.74
CA PHE A 357 1.79 8.60 6.11
C PHE A 357 2.98 8.44 7.07
N PRO A 358 3.29 9.43 7.94
CA PRO A 358 4.42 9.33 8.86
C PRO A 358 4.24 8.21 9.89
N ASP A 359 2.98 7.90 10.20
CA ASP A 359 2.56 6.85 11.13
C ASP A 359 1.39 6.07 10.50
N PRO A 360 1.22 4.79 10.87
CA PRO A 360 0.17 3.96 10.31
C PRO A 360 -1.22 4.49 10.69
N THR A 361 -2.17 4.35 9.78
CA THR A 361 -3.58 4.58 10.11
C THR A 361 -4.11 3.42 10.95
N ARG A 362 -4.96 3.71 11.94
CA ARG A 362 -5.57 2.69 12.83
C ARG A 362 -6.56 1.74 12.12
N ILE A 363 -6.84 1.99 10.85
CA ILE A 363 -7.72 1.20 9.98
C ILE A 363 -6.95 0.71 8.76
N ASN A 364 -7.53 -0.25 8.03
CA ASN A 364 -6.96 -0.74 6.78
C ASN A 364 -6.79 0.43 5.78
N PRO A 365 -5.59 0.59 5.19
CA PRO A 365 -5.16 1.87 4.65
C PRO A 365 -5.79 2.20 3.31
N GLN A 366 -6.47 1.24 2.68
CA GLN A 366 -7.11 1.44 1.38
C GLN A 366 -8.03 2.67 1.39
N HIS A 367 -8.84 2.85 2.43
CA HIS A 367 -9.71 4.03 2.55
C HIS A 367 -8.90 5.34 2.60
N SER A 368 -7.87 5.38 3.45
CA SER A 368 -7.01 6.55 3.64
C SER A 368 -6.25 6.91 2.35
N ILE A 369 -5.68 5.91 1.67
CA ILE A 369 -4.96 6.08 0.40
C ILE A 369 -5.89 6.61 -0.69
N MET A 370 -7.10 6.04 -0.82
CA MET A 370 -8.08 6.51 -1.79
C MET A 370 -8.54 7.94 -1.50
N THR A 371 -8.67 8.30 -0.23
CA THR A 371 -9.07 9.64 0.21
C THR A 371 -8.03 10.69 -0.15
N ILE A 372 -6.74 10.45 0.13
CA ILE A 372 -5.67 11.39 -0.27
C ILE A 372 -5.58 11.51 -1.80
N GLY A 373 -5.78 10.40 -2.52
CA GLY A 373 -5.83 10.40 -3.99
C GLY A 373 -6.93 11.29 -4.54
N HIS A 374 -8.14 11.18 -3.98
CA HIS A 374 -9.27 12.03 -4.35
C HIS A 374 -9.02 13.50 -3.99
N TYR A 375 -8.54 13.76 -2.77
CA TYR A 375 -8.28 15.11 -2.27
C TYR A 375 -7.26 15.86 -3.15
N VAL A 376 -6.09 15.28 -3.39
CA VAL A 376 -5.03 15.89 -4.21
C VAL A 376 -5.48 16.02 -5.66
N GLY A 377 -6.11 14.99 -6.23
CA GLY A 377 -6.63 15.03 -7.60
C GLY A 377 -7.64 16.16 -7.81
N ALA A 378 -8.59 16.34 -6.89
CA ALA A 378 -9.56 17.43 -6.94
C ALA A 378 -8.92 18.81 -6.80
N ARG A 379 -7.92 18.95 -5.91
CA ARG A 379 -7.19 20.21 -5.70
C ARG A 379 -6.40 20.62 -6.94
N LEU A 380 -5.63 19.70 -7.53
CA LEU A 380 -4.85 19.94 -8.74
C LEU A 380 -5.74 20.28 -9.96
N ALA A 381 -6.91 19.64 -10.06
CA ALA A 381 -7.90 19.94 -11.09
C ALA A 381 -8.45 21.36 -10.96
N ARG A 382 -8.85 21.77 -9.75
CA ARG A 382 -9.32 23.15 -9.48
C ARG A 382 -8.27 24.21 -9.81
N ARG A 383 -7.01 23.98 -9.39
CA ARG A 383 -5.90 24.90 -9.71
C ARG A 383 -5.69 25.01 -11.23
N SER A 384 -5.75 23.90 -11.93
CA SER A 384 -5.62 23.89 -13.41
C SER A 384 -6.74 24.66 -14.10
N GLN A 385 -7.97 24.59 -13.60
CA GLN A 385 -9.11 25.33 -14.14
C GLN A 385 -8.99 26.83 -13.83
N ALA A 386 -8.64 27.18 -12.59
CA ALA A 386 -8.42 28.57 -12.20
C ALA A 386 -7.31 29.23 -13.04
N ALA A 387 -6.18 28.53 -13.25
CA ALA A 387 -5.11 29.02 -14.10
C ALA A 387 -5.54 29.20 -15.57
N ALA A 388 -6.39 28.31 -16.09
CA ALA A 388 -6.95 28.43 -17.44
C ALA A 388 -7.87 29.65 -17.54
N ASN A 389 -8.76 29.86 -16.56
CA ASN A 389 -9.68 31.00 -16.53
C ASN A 389 -8.93 32.34 -16.44
N VAL A 390 -7.86 32.41 -15.64
CA VAL A 390 -7.00 33.60 -15.56
C VAL A 390 -6.31 33.85 -16.90
N ALA A 391 -5.75 32.81 -17.53
CA ALA A 391 -5.11 32.94 -18.84
C ALA A 391 -6.09 33.39 -19.94
N GLU A 392 -7.33 32.88 -19.93
CA GLU A 392 -8.39 33.34 -20.85
C GLU A 392 -8.78 34.80 -20.60
N THR A 393 -8.92 35.20 -19.34
CA THR A 393 -9.26 36.58 -18.97
C THR A 393 -8.15 37.56 -19.33
N GLU A 394 -6.89 37.20 -19.09
CA GLU A 394 -5.73 38.01 -19.50
C GLU A 394 -5.60 38.08 -21.03
N THR A 395 -5.86 36.97 -21.74
CA THR A 395 -5.84 36.97 -23.21
C THR A 395 -6.94 37.87 -23.77
N ALA A 396 -8.16 37.79 -23.21
CA ALA A 396 -9.26 38.67 -23.57
C ALA A 396 -8.95 40.15 -23.26
N ALA A 397 -8.31 40.44 -22.11
CA ALA A 397 -7.89 41.78 -21.75
C ALA A 397 -6.81 42.34 -22.70
N VAL A 398 -5.81 41.53 -23.08
CA VAL A 398 -4.76 41.92 -24.04
C VAL A 398 -5.34 42.13 -25.44
N VAL A 399 -6.28 41.29 -25.89
CA VAL A 399 -6.98 41.48 -27.17
C VAL A 399 -7.85 42.74 -27.14
N GLY A 400 -8.55 43.01 -26.04
CA GLY A 400 -9.35 44.23 -25.87
C GLY A 400 -8.50 45.50 -25.83
N GLU A 401 -7.36 45.47 -25.13
CA GLU A 401 -6.43 46.59 -25.03
C GLU A 401 -5.74 46.85 -26.39
N ALA A 402 -5.34 45.80 -27.12
CA ALA A 402 -4.83 45.91 -28.48
C ALA A 402 -5.87 46.45 -29.48
N ALA A 403 -7.15 46.07 -29.32
CA ALA A 403 -8.24 46.61 -30.13
C ALA A 403 -8.52 48.10 -29.79
N SER A 404 -8.31 48.52 -28.55
CA SER A 404 -8.45 49.92 -28.13
C SER A 404 -7.26 50.81 -28.52
N LEU A 405 -6.08 50.20 -28.70
CA LEU A 405 -4.84 50.86 -29.11
C LEU A 405 -4.64 50.86 -30.63
N ALA A 406 -5.50 50.20 -31.40
CA ALA A 406 -5.53 50.33 -32.86
C ALA A 406 -6.33 51.58 -33.24
N PRO A 407 -5.69 52.70 -33.63
CA PRO A 407 -6.42 53.77 -34.27
C PRO A 407 -6.85 53.25 -35.65
N GLY A 408 -7.96 53.75 -36.19
CA GLY A 408 -8.39 53.47 -37.56
C GLY A 408 -7.46 54.02 -38.64
N SER A 409 -6.14 53.81 -38.55
CA SER A 409 -5.13 54.27 -39.48
C SER A 409 -4.30 53.11 -40.03
N SER A 410 -4.19 53.08 -41.35
CA SER A 410 -3.64 52.03 -42.21
C SER A 410 -2.11 51.85 -42.17
N HIS A 411 -1.47 51.81 -41.00
CA HIS A 411 -0.02 51.57 -40.89
C HIS A 411 0.31 50.37 -39.99
N SER A 412 1.14 49.47 -40.52
CA SER A 412 1.65 48.29 -39.82
C SER A 412 2.61 48.71 -38.69
N PRO A 413 2.53 48.10 -37.49
CA PRO A 413 3.39 48.47 -36.37
C PRO A 413 4.86 48.13 -36.65
N SER A 414 5.78 48.94 -36.12
CA SER A 414 7.22 48.72 -36.26
C SER A 414 7.69 47.54 -35.40
N ALA A 415 8.81 46.91 -35.78
CA ALA A 415 9.38 45.76 -35.05
C ALA A 415 9.65 46.08 -33.57
N ALA A 416 10.04 47.32 -33.25
CA ALA A 416 10.31 47.77 -31.88
C ALA A 416 9.05 47.88 -31.01
N GLU A 417 7.91 48.30 -31.59
CA GLU A 417 6.62 48.37 -30.88
C GLU A 417 6.08 46.97 -30.59
N ALA A 418 6.22 46.03 -31.53
CA ALA A 418 5.88 44.63 -31.32
C ALA A 418 6.73 43.99 -30.22
N GLU A 419 8.04 44.30 -30.17
CA GLU A 419 8.96 43.79 -29.15
C GLU A 419 8.66 44.33 -27.75
N ALA A 420 8.27 45.62 -27.65
CA ALA A 420 7.87 46.25 -26.40
C ALA A 420 6.58 45.63 -25.82
N VAL A 421 5.60 45.32 -26.68
CA VAL A 421 4.35 44.65 -26.29
C VAL A 421 4.65 43.22 -25.81
N VAL A 422 5.48 42.46 -26.53
CA VAL A 422 5.87 41.10 -26.13
C VAL A 422 6.66 41.07 -24.81
N SER A 423 7.57 42.04 -24.61
CA SER A 423 8.33 42.21 -23.36
C SER A 423 7.43 42.57 -22.17
N HIS A 424 6.45 43.45 -22.37
CA HIS A 424 5.48 43.82 -21.35
C HIS A 424 4.58 42.63 -20.96
N ILE A 425 4.12 41.85 -21.95
CA ILE A 425 3.34 40.62 -21.75
C ILE A 425 4.16 39.57 -20.97
N GLY A 426 5.45 39.41 -21.31
CA GLY A 426 6.36 38.49 -20.62
C GLY A 426 6.58 38.82 -19.14
N ARG A 427 6.66 40.12 -18.79
CA ARG A 427 6.81 40.57 -17.39
C ARG A 427 5.53 40.40 -16.58
N ARG A 428 4.34 40.63 -17.15
CA ARG A 428 3.05 40.41 -16.46
C ARG A 428 2.78 38.93 -16.17
N ARG A 429 3.04 38.02 -17.13
CA ARG A 429 2.91 36.56 -16.93
C ARG A 429 3.76 36.01 -15.77
N ARG A 430 4.98 36.54 -15.58
CA ARG A 430 5.84 36.15 -14.44
C ARG A 430 5.28 36.65 -13.11
N ARG A 431 4.68 37.85 -13.07
CA ARG A 431 4.10 38.45 -11.86
C ARG A 431 2.79 37.76 -11.45
N ALA A 432 1.95 37.36 -12.39
CA ALA A 432 0.70 36.64 -12.14
C ALA A 432 0.94 35.24 -11.56
N SER A 433 1.92 34.50 -12.09
CA SER A 433 2.35 33.21 -11.56
C SER A 433 2.81 33.28 -10.09
N LEU A 434 3.40 34.41 -9.67
CA LEU A 434 3.85 34.64 -8.30
C LEU A 434 2.72 35.04 -7.34
N LEU A 435 1.68 35.71 -7.82
CA LEU A 435 0.51 36.13 -7.02
C LEU A 435 -0.46 34.96 -6.78
N ALA A 436 -0.75 34.17 -7.81
CA ALA A 436 -1.57 32.95 -7.66
C ALA A 436 -0.93 31.90 -6.74
N ALA A 437 0.39 31.97 -6.50
CA ALA A 437 1.09 31.13 -5.53
C ALA A 437 0.94 31.62 -4.08
N LYS A 438 0.63 32.91 -3.85
CA LYS A 438 0.46 33.50 -2.51
C LYS A 438 -0.95 33.34 -1.94
N ASP A 439 -1.99 33.38 -2.77
CA ASP A 439 -3.39 33.34 -2.31
C ASP A 439 -3.89 31.93 -1.90
N PHE A 440 -3.01 30.92 -1.88
CA PHE A 440 -3.34 29.53 -1.53
C PHE A 440 -2.53 28.99 -0.32
N VAL A 441 -1.84 29.88 0.41
CA VAL A 441 -1.04 29.55 1.61
C VAL A 441 -1.85 29.63 2.91
N ASP A 442 -3.09 30.12 2.88
CA ASP A 442 -4.01 30.11 4.04
C ASP A 442 -5.02 28.96 4.00
#